data_AF-A0A518RIC4-F1
#
_entry.id   AF-A0A518RIC4-F1
#
_cell.length_a   1.000
_cell.length_b   1.000
_cell.length_c   1.000
_cell.angle_alpha   90.00
_cell.angle_beta   90.00
_cell.angle_gamma   90.00
#
_symmetry.space_group_name_H-M   'P 1'
#
loop_
_entity.id
_entity.type
_entity.pdbx_description
1 polymer ?
#
loop_
_entity_poly.entity_id
_entity_poly.type
_entity_poly.pdbx_seq_one_letter_code
_entity_poly.pdbx_strand_id
1 'polypeptide(L)'
;MTQPIAPASLKLTGSVSTDTARLGTRDNLDAAGEKFEAIFTKMMLSSMRKAKLADSLFESQALDQFRDMQDQKLAENMAAHTPIGIGKAMTEFLAKAGSVPDAASAATKGDTP
;
A
#
# COMPACT_ATOMS: atom_id res chain seq x y z
N MET A 1 47.09 1.94 3.19
CA MET A 1 46.13 1.31 2.27
C MET A 1 44.81 1.14 3.00
N THR A 2 43.83 2.02 2.78
CA THR A 2 42.46 1.91 3.33
C THR A 2 41.53 2.22 2.18
N GLN A 3 40.69 1.26 1.79
CA GLN A 3 39.71 1.43 0.73
C GLN A 3 38.38 1.91 1.33
N PRO A 4 37.65 2.83 0.67
CA PRO A 4 36.30 3.20 1.06
C PRO A 4 35.30 2.13 0.62
N ILE A 5 34.39 1.78 1.52
CA ILE A 5 33.30 0.83 1.30
C ILE A 5 32.21 1.55 0.49
N ALA A 6 31.91 1.08 -0.72
CA ALA A 6 30.83 1.61 -1.54
C ALA A 6 29.46 1.12 -1.04
N PRO A 7 28.40 1.95 -1.05
CA PRO A 7 27.06 1.49 -0.71
C PRO A 7 26.49 0.61 -1.84
N ALA A 8 26.17 -0.64 -1.51
CA ALA A 8 25.52 -1.57 -2.41
C ALA A 8 24.14 -1.03 -2.82
N SER A 9 24.03 -0.60 -4.08
CA SER A 9 22.75 -0.21 -4.68
C SER A 9 21.93 -1.47 -4.97
N LEU A 10 20.91 -1.72 -4.16
CA LEU A 10 19.97 -2.81 -4.35
C LEU A 10 19.19 -2.57 -5.64
N LYS A 11 19.54 -3.30 -6.70
CA LYS A 11 18.80 -3.31 -7.96
C LYS A 11 17.49 -4.07 -7.75
N LEU A 12 16.40 -3.34 -7.54
CA LEU A 12 15.03 -3.86 -7.55
C LEU A 12 14.71 -4.36 -8.96
N THR A 13 15.03 -5.63 -9.23
CA THR A 13 14.68 -6.35 -10.45
C THR A 13 13.23 -6.83 -10.39
N GLY A 14 12.30 -5.88 -10.38
CA GLY A 14 10.89 -6.13 -10.60
C GLY A 14 10.40 -5.00 -11.50
N SER A 15 9.97 -5.34 -12.71
CA SER A 15 9.27 -4.40 -13.58
C SER A 15 7.99 -3.95 -12.87
N VAL A 16 8.06 -2.88 -12.09
CA VAL A 16 6.91 -2.05 -11.77
C VAL A 16 6.50 -1.46 -13.10
N SER A 17 5.50 -2.05 -13.75
CA SER A 17 4.94 -1.51 -14.99
C SER A 17 4.58 -0.04 -14.73
N THR A 18 5.32 0.88 -15.34
CA THR A 18 5.10 2.33 -15.28
C THR A 18 3.86 2.76 -16.05
N ASP A 19 3.01 1.80 -16.46
CA ASP A 19 1.72 2.03 -17.12
C ASP A 19 0.67 2.41 -16.06
N THR A 20 0.86 3.58 -15.47
CA THR A 20 -0.09 4.22 -14.53
C THR A 20 -1.43 4.54 -15.22
N ALA A 21 -1.51 4.39 -16.55
CA ALA A 21 -2.72 4.57 -17.35
C ALA A 21 -3.88 3.66 -16.93
N ARG A 22 -3.60 2.44 -16.41
CA ARG A 22 -4.64 1.54 -15.87
C ARG A 22 -5.18 1.96 -14.50
N LEU A 23 -4.46 2.86 -13.83
CA LEU A 23 -4.91 3.53 -12.61
C LEU A 23 -5.64 4.85 -12.94
N GLY A 24 -6.04 5.04 -14.20
CA GLY A 24 -6.39 6.32 -14.85
C GLY A 24 -7.61 7.08 -14.34
N THR A 25 -8.14 6.77 -13.15
CA THR A 25 -9.09 7.62 -12.45
C THR A 25 -8.69 7.70 -10.97
N ARG A 26 -8.84 8.90 -10.37
CA ARG A 26 -8.53 9.14 -8.96
C ARG A 26 -9.21 8.12 -8.04
N ASP A 27 -10.43 7.71 -8.37
CA ASP A 27 -11.18 6.68 -7.67
C ASP A 27 -10.47 5.31 -7.64
N ASN A 28 -9.80 4.91 -8.72
CA ASN A 28 -9.03 3.66 -8.76
C ASN A 28 -7.73 3.77 -7.95
N LEU A 29 -7.12 4.95 -7.89
CA LEU A 29 -5.97 5.21 -7.03
C LEU A 29 -6.39 5.16 -5.55
N ASP A 30 -7.49 5.81 -5.19
CA ASP A 30 -7.99 5.85 -3.82
C ASP A 30 -8.37 4.44 -3.32
N ALA A 31 -9.07 3.65 -4.15
CA ALA A 31 -9.39 2.25 -3.83
C ALA A 31 -8.13 1.37 -3.74
N ALA A 32 -7.08 1.66 -4.52
CA ALA A 32 -5.79 0.96 -4.40
C ALA A 32 -5.04 1.37 -3.12
N GLY A 33 -5.12 2.64 -2.73
CA GLY A 33 -4.57 3.17 -1.48
C GLY A 33 -5.18 2.52 -0.25
N GLU A 34 -6.50 2.36 -0.22
CA GLU A 34 -7.23 1.69 0.87
C GLU A 34 -6.79 0.22 1.02
N LYS A 35 -6.67 -0.51 -0.09
CA LYS A 35 -6.19 -1.90 -0.10
C LYS A 35 -4.73 -2.01 0.36
N PHE A 36 -3.89 -1.07 -0.06
CA PHE A 36 -2.50 -1.00 0.38
C PHE A 36 -2.40 -0.76 1.90
N GLU A 37 -3.21 0.16 2.41
CA GLU A 37 -3.27 0.48 3.84
C GLU A 37 -3.79 -0.70 4.68
N ALA A 38 -4.75 -1.47 4.18
CA ALA A 38 -5.21 -2.69 4.83
C ALA A 38 -4.09 -3.74 4.96
N ILE A 39 -3.30 -3.95 3.90
CA ILE A 39 -2.17 -4.89 3.93
C ILE A 39 -1.11 -4.41 4.92
N PHE A 40 -0.75 -3.12 4.88
CA PHE A 40 0.23 -2.55 5.80
C PHE A 40 -0.21 -2.63 7.26
N THR A 41 -1.47 -2.29 7.54
CA THR A 41 -2.06 -2.40 8.88
C THR A 41 -2.05 -3.84 9.38
N LYS A 42 -2.38 -4.82 8.52
CA LYS A 42 -2.25 -6.26 8.85
C LYS A 42 -0.81 -6.63 9.18
N MET A 43 0.17 -6.19 8.38
CA MET A 43 1.58 -6.46 8.64
C MET A 43 2.05 -5.86 9.96
N MET A 44 1.63 -4.62 10.26
CA MET A 44 1.93 -3.94 11.52
C MET A 44 1.33 -4.72 12.71
N LEU A 45 0.05 -5.07 12.66
CA LEU A 45 -0.64 -5.83 13.70
C LEU A 45 0.01 -7.21 13.91
N SER A 46 0.33 -7.91 12.83
CA SER A 46 1.05 -9.19 12.87
C SER A 46 2.43 -9.04 13.51
N SER A 47 3.17 -7.97 13.18
CA SER A 47 4.51 -7.71 13.72
C SER A 47 4.47 -7.35 15.20
N MET A 48 3.51 -6.55 15.64
CA MET A 48 3.27 -6.24 17.05
C MET A 48 2.93 -7.50 17.85
N ARG A 49 2.14 -8.42 17.29
CA ARG A 49 1.77 -9.67 17.95
C ARG A 49 2.93 -10.68 17.98
N LYS A 50 3.73 -10.74 16.91
CA LYS A 50 4.99 -11.53 16.85
C LYS A 50 6.05 -11.03 17.83
N ALA A 51 6.03 -9.75 18.21
CA ALA A 51 6.93 -9.19 19.22
C ALA A 51 6.57 -9.59 20.67
N LYS A 52 5.56 -10.44 20.89
CA LYS A 52 5.24 -10.99 22.21
C LYS A 52 6.39 -11.91 22.70
N LEU A 53 7.06 -11.49 23.77
CA LEU A 53 8.24 -12.12 24.40
C LEU A 53 7.98 -13.47 25.12
N ALA A 54 6.79 -14.06 24.96
CA ALA A 54 6.41 -15.27 25.67
C ALA A 54 6.30 -16.43 24.68
N ASP A 55 7.22 -17.39 24.80
CA ASP A 55 7.23 -18.64 24.05
C ASP A 55 5.91 -19.38 24.31
N SER A 56 5.04 -19.37 23.30
CA SER A 56 3.69 -19.85 23.42
C SER A 56 3.66 -21.36 23.18
N LEU A 57 4.06 -22.12 24.19
CA LEU A 57 4.00 -23.59 24.26
C LEU A 57 2.56 -24.16 24.09
N PHE A 58 1.54 -23.31 23.96
CA PHE A 58 0.12 -23.65 23.86
C PHE A 58 -0.58 -23.07 22.62
N GLU A 59 0.13 -22.38 21.71
CA GLU A 59 -0.49 -21.92 20.45
C GLU A 59 -0.52 -23.06 19.43
N SER A 60 -1.68 -23.27 18.82
CA SER A 60 -1.87 -24.24 17.75
C SER A 60 -1.89 -23.52 16.41
N GLN A 61 -1.35 -24.14 15.36
CA GLN A 61 -1.42 -23.62 14.00
C GLN A 61 -2.86 -23.28 13.57
N ALA A 62 -3.86 -24.01 14.06
CA ALA A 62 -5.28 -23.70 13.77
C ALA A 62 -5.74 -22.37 14.40
N LEU A 63 -5.23 -22.05 15.59
CA LEU A 63 -5.52 -20.81 16.28
C LEU A 63 -4.83 -19.62 15.59
N ASP A 64 -3.59 -19.82 15.12
CA ASP A 64 -2.87 -18.82 14.31
C ASP A 64 -3.64 -18.48 13.03
N GLN A 65 -4.12 -19.48 12.28
CA GLN A 65 -4.89 -19.23 11.06
C GLN A 65 -6.19 -18.46 11.34
N PHE A 66 -6.90 -18.79 12.43
CA PHE A 66 -8.10 -18.06 12.82
C PHE A 66 -7.79 -16.60 13.17
N ARG A 67 -6.69 -16.38 13.89
CA ARG A 67 -6.23 -15.04 14.27
C ARG A 67 -5.77 -14.24 13.06
N ASP A 68 -5.10 -14.86 12.10
CA ASP A 68 -4.70 -14.21 10.84
C ASP A 68 -5.92 -13.76 10.03
N MET A 69 -6.98 -14.57 9.99
CA MET A 69 -8.25 -14.15 9.36
C MET A 69 -8.93 -13.02 10.12
N GLN A 70 -8.92 -13.07 11.46
CA GLN A 70 -9.47 -12.01 12.30
C GLN A 70 -8.70 -10.69 12.11
N ASP A 71 -7.38 -10.76 12.09
CA ASP A 71 -6.49 -9.62 11.88
C ASP A 71 -6.65 -9.06 10.46
N GLN A 72 -6.89 -9.91 9.46
CA GLN A 72 -7.24 -9.45 8.12
C GLN A 72 -8.56 -8.67 8.11
N LYS A 73 -9.62 -9.19 8.75
CA LYS A 73 -10.91 -8.51 8.77
C LYS A 73 -10.86 -7.19 9.56
N LEU A 74 -10.09 -7.18 10.64
CA LEU A 74 -9.84 -5.99 11.43
C LEU A 74 -9.07 -4.94 10.62
N ALA A 75 -8.02 -5.34 9.90
CA ALA A 75 -7.24 -4.43 9.08
C ALA A 75 -8.06 -3.84 7.91
N GLU A 76 -8.92 -4.63 7.26
CA GLU A 76 -9.88 -4.14 6.26
C GLU A 76 -10.83 -3.09 6.86
N ASN A 77 -11.37 -3.35 8.05
CA ASN A 77 -12.30 -2.41 8.71
C ASN A 77 -11.59 -1.11 9.13
N MET A 78 -10.36 -1.21 9.63
CA MET A 78 -9.55 -0.04 10.00
C MET A 78 -9.16 0.79 8.79
N ALA A 79 -8.80 0.17 7.66
CA ALA A 79 -8.50 0.91 6.43
C ALA A 79 -9.72 1.69 5.92
N ALA A 80 -10.93 1.13 6.05
CA ALA A 80 -12.16 1.77 5.61
C ALA A 80 -12.67 2.88 6.55
N HIS A 81 -12.56 2.70 7.87
CA HIS A 81 -13.20 3.58 8.85
C HIS A 81 -12.24 4.46 9.67
N THR A 82 -10.98 4.08 9.79
CA THR A 82 -9.97 4.83 10.57
C THR A 82 -8.61 4.75 9.88
N PRO A 83 -8.48 5.31 8.67
CA PRO A 83 -7.21 5.32 7.96
C PRO A 83 -6.17 6.15 8.74
N ILE A 84 -4.99 5.56 8.91
CA ILE A 84 -3.78 6.19 9.45
C ILE A 84 -3.16 7.15 8.40
N GLY A 85 -3.56 7.00 7.13
CA GLY A 85 -3.23 7.93 6.05
C GLY A 85 -2.06 7.47 5.17
N ILE A 86 -1.58 6.24 5.37
CA ILE A 86 -0.47 5.68 4.59
C ILE A 86 -0.93 5.36 3.17
N GLY A 87 -2.16 4.88 2.99
CA GLY A 87 -2.73 4.63 1.67
C GLY A 87 -2.85 5.92 0.85
N LYS A 88 -3.32 6.99 1.48
CA LYS A 88 -3.43 8.33 0.87
C LYS A 88 -2.06 8.92 0.52
N ALA A 89 -1.08 8.83 1.40
CA ALA A 89 0.27 9.31 1.11
C ALA A 89 0.91 8.57 -0.07
N MET A 90 0.66 7.26 -0.20
CA MET A 90 1.10 6.45 -1.34
C MET A 90 0.43 6.90 -2.64
N THR A 91 -0.89 7.11 -2.64
CA THR A 91 -1.62 7.53 -3.86
C THR A 91 -1.23 8.92 -4.29
N GLU A 92 -1.04 9.84 -3.34
CA GLU A 92 -0.52 11.19 -3.60
C GLU A 92 0.90 11.16 -4.16
N PHE A 93 1.78 10.33 -3.59
CA PHE A 93 3.14 10.14 -4.12
C PHE A 93 3.11 9.61 -5.55
N LEU A 94 2.27 8.61 -5.84
CA LEU A 94 2.15 8.02 -7.17
C LEU A 94 1.52 8.99 -8.17
N ALA A 95 0.50 9.75 -7.76
CA ALA A 95 -0.12 10.80 -8.58
C ALA A 95 0.80 12.01 -8.82
N LYS A 96 1.75 12.26 -7.91
CA LYS A 96 2.78 13.28 -8.07
C LYS A 96 3.95 12.80 -8.94
N ALA A 97 4.30 11.52 -8.82
CA ALA A 97 5.38 10.88 -9.57
C ALA A 97 4.99 10.60 -11.03
N GLY A 98 3.73 10.27 -11.29
CA GLY A 98 3.15 10.21 -12.62
C GLY A 98 2.12 11.32 -12.76
N SER A 99 2.45 12.39 -13.48
CA SER A 99 1.54 13.50 -13.82
C SER A 99 0.19 12.97 -14.33
N VAL A 100 -0.78 12.78 -13.43
CA VAL A 100 -2.15 12.38 -13.79
C VAL A 100 -2.77 13.59 -14.49
N PRO A 101 -3.08 13.53 -15.80
CA PRO A 101 -3.79 14.60 -16.46
C PRO A 101 -5.14 14.74 -15.76
N ASP A 102 -5.43 15.93 -15.28
CA ASP A 102 -6.74 16.29 -14.77
C ASP A 102 -7.76 16.11 -15.90
N ALA A 103 -8.48 14.98 -15.87
CA ALA A 103 -9.52 14.63 -16.84
C ALA A 103 -10.77 15.52 -16.71
N ALA A 104 -10.70 16.67 -16.03
CA ALA A 104 -11.74 17.68 -15.96
C ALA A 104 -11.59 18.80 -17.02
N SER A 105 -10.48 18.87 -17.78
CA SER A 105 -10.26 19.94 -18.78
C SER A 105 -10.42 19.52 -20.25
N ALA A 106 -11.12 18.42 -20.55
CA ALA A 106 -11.35 17.94 -21.92
C ALA A 106 -12.79 18.14 -22.43
N ALA A 107 -13.69 18.78 -21.67
CA ALA A 107 -15.12 18.86 -21.99
C ALA A 107 -15.63 20.21 -22.54
N THR A 108 -14.79 21.20 -22.83
CA THR A 108 -15.26 22.52 -23.32
C THR A 108 -14.44 23.12 -24.46
N LYS A 109 -14.09 22.31 -25.46
CA LYS A 109 -13.65 22.86 -26.76
C LYS A 109 -14.09 21.98 -27.93
N GLY A 110 -15.39 21.82 -28.02
CA GLY A 110 -16.09 21.21 -29.15
C GLY A 110 -17.42 21.93 -29.34
N ASP A 111 -17.38 23.23 -29.60
CA ASP A 111 -18.46 23.90 -30.30
C ASP A 111 -17.87 24.81 -31.39
N THR A 112 -18.52 24.70 -32.54
CA THR A 112 -18.13 25.08 -33.90
C THR A 112 -18.44 26.59 -34.11
N PRO A 113 -18.27 27.24 -35.28
CA PRO A 113 -18.49 26.78 -36.67
C PRO A 113 -17.24 26.78 -37.58
#